data_AF-A0A2H0I9E5-F1
#
_entry.id   AF-A0A2H0I9E5-F1
#
_cell.length_a   1.000
_cell.length_b   1.000
_cell.length_c   1.000
_cell.angle_alpha   90.00
_cell.angle_beta   90.00
_cell.angle_gamma   90.00
#
_symmetry.space_group_name_H-M   'P 1'
#
loop_
_entity.id
_entity.type
_entity.pdbx_description
1 polymer ?
#
loop_
_entity_poly.entity_id
_entity_poly.type
_entity_poly.pdbx_seq_one_letter_code
_entity_poly.pdbx_strand_id
1 'polypeptide(L)'
;MLQDGDFRKFLSLYHEVIAENQERPPVSSSLEAQADGLFPPEIRRLSQSVAIASELGDAPPQAKLVIDGIWRSLDGDGRYASLDNEKAWKQVIRHGMKQVGAPDNGEKIGGETIVGHACLRLRNKGYNVEVSAYGVRLDRNSQHRIFQTIDAHIASLGGFQCLKQICHMFRTANRIHDGMWLFGDRVPGLFQLPMPEVPIGWLFSLSVKHLGRNGSASNPEAEWASVVELATDFAATIECQRYSQFEQMSVHACEFWPILAKSLAWRELFSLPQVPPMVLHTLVQAFDEAGWPKNFLAAKREIVAMMNEILQLEFYALADEPSTFKRTDIKNNCPQLWKLARKKAREANKGYLSPFSMNRRNQDSTVIFELNSDRVLILPKPMMLASACDALFRHIWKILGDAAEKLVGNVIEKCVALNCWGNADTVVESETYYVGKQDFEIDVGARTKDQIVLFEIKAKSLTSNARAGDMFAFLKDYTESYLHMLLQ
;
A
#
# COMPACT_ATOMS: atom_id res chain seq x y z
N MET A 1 15.27 -1.90 -23.99
CA MET A 1 14.80 -2.14 -22.60
C MET A 1 15.98 -2.05 -21.66
N LEU A 2 15.75 -1.50 -20.47
CA LEU A 2 16.76 -1.39 -19.40
C LEU A 2 17.21 -2.77 -18.95
N GLN A 3 18.50 -2.93 -18.65
CA GLN A 3 19.13 -4.16 -18.17
C GLN A 3 19.80 -3.96 -16.80
N ASP A 4 19.99 -5.04 -16.04
CA ASP A 4 20.65 -5.01 -14.72
C ASP A 4 22.03 -4.32 -14.73
N GLY A 5 22.80 -4.52 -15.81
CA GLY A 5 24.17 -3.98 -15.96
C GLY A 5 24.24 -2.50 -16.35
N ASP A 6 23.12 -1.91 -16.78
CA ASP A 6 23.09 -0.56 -17.38
C ASP A 6 23.56 0.54 -16.42
N PHE A 7 23.29 0.37 -15.12
CA PHE A 7 23.79 1.27 -14.08
C PHE A 7 25.32 1.33 -14.04
N ARG A 8 25.98 0.17 -13.98
CA ARG A 8 27.45 0.10 -13.96
C ARG A 8 28.04 0.56 -15.29
N LYS A 9 27.37 0.23 -16.40
CA LYS A 9 27.80 0.63 -17.73
C LYS A 9 27.75 2.15 -17.91
N PHE A 10 26.67 2.80 -17.46
CA PHE A 10 26.57 4.26 -17.45
C PHE A 10 27.73 4.89 -16.67
N LEU A 11 27.99 4.41 -15.45
CA LEU A 11 29.09 4.94 -14.62
C LEU A 11 30.47 4.71 -15.26
N SER A 12 30.71 3.56 -15.89
CA SER A 12 31.95 3.30 -16.65
C SER A 12 32.14 4.32 -17.77
N LEU A 13 31.11 4.49 -18.61
CA LEU A 13 31.14 5.44 -19.72
C LEU A 13 31.33 6.89 -19.23
N TYR A 14 30.71 7.23 -18.09
CA TYR A 14 30.90 8.53 -17.45
C TYR A 14 32.36 8.77 -17.04
N HIS A 15 32.99 7.80 -16.38
CA HIS A 15 34.39 7.91 -15.98
C HIS A 15 35.35 7.93 -17.16
N GLU A 16 35.08 7.16 -18.22
CA GLU A 16 35.86 7.21 -19.47
C GLU A 16 35.79 8.59 -20.11
N VAL A 17 34.61 9.22 -20.18
CA VAL A 17 34.46 10.57 -20.72
C VAL A 17 35.25 11.61 -19.92
N ILE A 18 35.28 11.48 -18.58
CA ILE A 18 36.11 12.35 -17.72
C ILE A 18 37.59 12.13 -18.00
N ALA A 19 38.04 10.88 -18.14
CA ALA A 19 39.43 10.53 -18.34
C ALA A 19 39.97 10.93 -19.72
N GLU A 20 39.12 10.90 -20.76
CA GLU A 20 39.52 11.17 -22.13
C GLU A 20 40.01 12.61 -22.36
N ASN A 21 39.69 13.58 -21.50
CA ASN A 21 40.19 14.97 -21.49
C ASN A 21 40.28 15.66 -22.88
N GLN A 22 39.45 15.23 -23.83
CA GLN A 22 39.55 15.59 -25.24
C GLN A 22 38.72 16.83 -25.59
N GLU A 23 39.27 17.65 -26.48
CA GLU A 23 38.57 18.78 -27.09
C GLU A 23 37.30 18.36 -27.83
N ARG A 24 36.37 19.31 -27.82
CA ARG A 24 34.93 19.15 -28.03
C ARG A 24 34.61 18.73 -29.48
N PRO A 25 34.02 17.54 -29.73
CA PRO A 25 33.36 17.30 -31.01
C PRO A 25 32.09 18.18 -31.13
N PRO A 26 31.70 18.57 -32.36
CA PRO A 26 30.48 19.34 -32.62
C PRO A 26 29.23 18.57 -32.19
N VAL A 27 28.24 19.32 -31.73
CA VAL A 27 27.02 18.82 -31.10
C VAL A 27 26.09 18.25 -32.18
N SER A 28 25.99 16.93 -32.25
CA SER A 28 24.76 16.27 -32.67
C SER A 28 24.15 15.66 -31.41
N SER A 29 22.99 16.17 -30.99
CA SER A 29 22.30 15.84 -29.74
C SER A 29 21.37 14.64 -29.85
N SER A 30 21.26 13.99 -31.01
CA SER A 30 20.29 12.92 -31.16
C SER A 30 20.89 11.58 -30.74
N LEU A 31 20.46 11.08 -29.57
CA LEU A 31 20.25 9.64 -29.42
C LEU A 31 19.28 9.23 -30.54
N GLU A 32 19.82 8.78 -31.67
CA GLU A 32 18.99 8.35 -32.79
C GLU A 32 18.05 7.24 -32.33
N ALA A 33 16.82 7.28 -32.84
CA ALA A 33 15.81 6.35 -32.40
C ALA A 33 16.19 4.92 -32.84
N GLN A 34 16.29 3.98 -31.90
CA GLN A 34 16.62 2.57 -32.19
C GLN A 34 15.47 1.66 -31.80
N ALA A 35 15.18 0.67 -32.65
CA ALA A 35 14.05 -0.25 -32.44
C ALA A 35 14.16 -1.05 -31.13
N ASP A 36 15.36 -1.32 -30.63
CA ASP A 36 15.67 -2.06 -29.39
C ASP A 36 16.10 -1.14 -28.22
N GLY A 37 15.92 0.17 -28.40
CA GLY A 37 16.37 1.20 -27.48
C GLY A 37 15.71 1.24 -26.09
N LEU A 38 16.13 2.24 -25.30
CA LEU A 38 15.56 2.61 -24.01
C LEU A 38 14.43 3.62 -24.20
N PHE A 39 13.34 3.40 -23.46
CA PHE A 39 12.29 4.40 -23.36
C PHE A 39 12.68 5.52 -22.38
N PRO A 40 12.10 6.72 -22.54
CA PRO A 40 12.32 7.82 -21.64
C PRO A 40 12.17 7.42 -20.14
N PRO A 41 11.10 6.70 -19.71
CA PRO A 41 10.97 6.28 -18.30
C PRO A 41 12.04 5.30 -17.81
N GLU A 42 12.66 4.53 -18.70
CA GLU A 42 13.79 3.66 -18.35
C GLU A 42 15.04 4.49 -18.04
N ILE A 43 15.30 5.53 -18.83
CA ILE A 43 16.39 6.49 -18.57
C ILE A 43 16.11 7.29 -17.31
N ARG A 44 14.85 7.69 -17.07
CA ARG A 44 14.44 8.29 -15.79
C ARG A 44 14.78 7.38 -14.62
N ARG A 45 14.43 6.09 -14.68
CA ARG A 45 14.74 5.12 -13.61
C ARG A 45 16.24 4.97 -13.38
N LEU A 46 17.03 4.93 -14.45
CA LEU A 46 18.48 4.93 -14.36
C LEU A 46 19.01 6.20 -13.67
N SER A 47 18.46 7.37 -14.01
CA SER A 47 18.77 8.65 -13.35
C SER A 47 18.48 8.59 -11.84
N GLN A 48 17.31 8.06 -11.46
CA GLN A 48 16.93 7.90 -10.06
C GLN A 48 17.90 6.99 -9.29
N SER A 49 18.33 5.90 -9.93
CA SER A 49 19.30 4.97 -9.36
C SER A 49 20.66 5.64 -9.15
N VAL A 50 21.14 6.44 -10.11
CA VAL A 50 22.39 7.21 -9.97
C VAL A 50 22.26 8.26 -8.87
N ALA A 51 21.11 8.92 -8.72
CA ALA A 51 20.86 9.85 -7.63
C ALA A 51 20.98 9.17 -6.26
N ILE A 52 20.32 8.02 -6.07
CA ILE A 52 20.41 7.24 -4.82
C ILE A 52 21.86 6.78 -4.56
N ALA A 53 22.53 6.26 -5.58
CA ALA A 53 23.93 5.82 -5.49
C ALA A 53 24.88 6.96 -5.13
N SER A 54 24.59 8.19 -5.58
CA SER A 54 25.36 9.37 -5.21
C SER A 54 25.29 9.66 -3.71
N GLU A 55 24.11 9.56 -3.10
CA GLU A 55 23.95 9.75 -1.65
C GLU A 55 24.67 8.66 -0.84
N LEU A 56 24.82 7.47 -1.42
CA LEU A 56 25.55 6.35 -0.83
C LEU A 56 27.08 6.44 -1.01
N GLY A 57 27.55 7.37 -1.83
CA GLY A 57 28.97 7.49 -2.22
C GLY A 57 29.42 6.49 -3.29
N ASP A 58 28.48 5.77 -3.90
CA ASP A 58 28.75 4.77 -4.96
C ASP A 58 28.82 5.40 -6.36
N ALA A 59 28.35 6.64 -6.51
CA ALA A 59 28.44 7.42 -7.74
C ALA A 59 28.87 8.87 -7.45
N PRO A 60 29.60 9.55 -8.35
CA PRO A 60 29.91 10.97 -8.19
C PRO A 60 28.64 11.85 -8.25
N PRO A 61 28.51 12.92 -7.44
CA PRO A 61 27.39 13.86 -7.52
C PRO A 61 27.19 14.46 -8.91
N GLN A 62 28.28 14.69 -9.64
CA GLN A 62 28.22 15.20 -11.01
C GLN A 62 27.59 14.19 -11.99
N ALA A 63 27.71 12.88 -11.75
CA ALA A 63 27.08 11.86 -12.58
C ALA A 63 25.54 11.94 -12.49
N LYS A 64 25.00 12.16 -11.28
CA LYS A 64 23.57 12.44 -11.02
C LYS A 64 23.08 13.61 -11.86
N LEU A 65 23.78 14.75 -11.79
CA LEU A 65 23.40 15.95 -12.53
C LEU A 65 23.42 15.73 -14.05
N VAL A 66 24.41 14.97 -14.54
CA VAL A 66 24.53 14.67 -15.98
C VAL A 66 23.38 13.81 -16.48
N ILE A 67 23.08 12.70 -15.81
CA ILE A 67 22.00 11.80 -16.26
C ILE A 67 20.61 12.43 -16.11
N ASP A 68 20.41 13.26 -15.10
CA ASP A 68 19.16 14.00 -14.93
C ASP A 68 18.99 15.07 -16.02
N GLY A 69 20.07 15.79 -16.37
CA GLY A 69 20.07 16.70 -17.51
C GLY A 69 19.76 16.00 -18.84
N ILE A 70 20.38 14.82 -19.06
CA ILE A 70 20.09 13.98 -20.23
C ILE A 70 18.60 13.63 -20.26
N TRP A 71 18.07 13.07 -19.17
CA TRP A 71 16.66 12.70 -19.02
C TRP A 71 15.72 13.88 -19.34
N ARG A 72 15.95 15.04 -18.74
CA ARG A 72 15.11 16.25 -18.94
C ARG A 72 15.17 16.80 -20.37
N SER A 73 16.21 16.46 -21.14
CA SER A 73 16.36 16.86 -22.54
C SER A 73 15.71 15.90 -23.54
N LEU A 74 15.16 14.77 -23.07
CA LEU A 74 14.48 13.80 -23.92
C LEU A 74 13.06 14.27 -24.22
N ASP A 75 12.78 14.48 -25.50
CA ASP A 75 11.43 14.81 -25.99
C ASP A 75 10.70 13.57 -26.54
N GLY A 76 9.42 13.43 -26.18
CA GLY A 76 8.47 12.49 -26.77
C GLY A 76 8.58 11.03 -26.29
N ASP A 77 7.84 10.13 -26.96
CA ASP A 77 7.75 8.70 -26.65
C ASP A 77 8.75 7.85 -27.48
N GLY A 78 9.85 8.46 -27.92
CA GLY A 78 10.87 7.80 -28.74
C GLY A 78 11.62 6.68 -28.01
N ARG A 79 12.28 5.80 -28.76
CA ARG A 79 13.23 4.81 -28.20
C ARG A 79 14.65 5.28 -28.46
N TYR A 80 15.44 5.51 -27.42
CA TYR A 80 16.81 6.00 -27.53
C TYR A 80 17.83 4.87 -27.55
N ALA A 81 19.02 5.08 -28.13
CA ALA A 81 20.03 4.02 -28.23
C ALA A 81 20.31 3.30 -26.89
N SER A 82 20.50 1.97 -26.94
CA SER A 82 20.95 1.17 -25.79
C SER A 82 22.32 1.67 -25.27
N LEU A 83 22.63 1.44 -23.98
CA LEU A 83 23.97 1.71 -23.43
C LEU A 83 25.08 0.87 -24.08
N ASP A 84 24.72 -0.17 -24.83
CA ASP A 84 25.65 -0.90 -25.70
C ASP A 84 26.19 -0.06 -26.85
N ASN A 85 25.49 0.99 -27.26
CA ASN A 85 26.01 1.99 -28.17
C ASN A 85 26.88 3.00 -27.41
N GLU A 86 28.05 2.55 -26.97
CA GLU A 86 28.98 3.33 -26.14
C GLU A 86 29.36 4.66 -26.81
N LYS A 87 29.52 4.67 -28.13
CA LYS A 87 29.84 5.89 -28.89
C LYS A 87 28.74 6.95 -28.73
N ALA A 88 27.47 6.55 -28.89
CA ALA A 88 26.34 7.46 -28.72
C ALA A 88 26.25 7.96 -27.27
N TRP A 89 26.36 7.07 -26.29
CA TRP A 89 26.27 7.44 -24.88
C TRP A 89 27.43 8.32 -24.41
N LYS A 90 28.66 8.09 -24.86
CA LYS A 90 29.79 9.00 -24.59
C LYS A 90 29.52 10.40 -25.14
N GLN A 91 28.91 10.53 -26.32
CA GLN A 91 28.55 11.85 -26.88
C GLN A 91 27.48 12.55 -26.05
N VAL A 92 26.46 11.81 -25.63
CA VAL A 92 25.35 12.30 -24.80
C VAL A 92 25.82 12.71 -23.40
N ILE A 93 26.70 11.91 -22.77
CA ILE A 93 27.33 12.24 -21.49
C ILE A 93 28.15 13.54 -21.61
N ARG A 94 28.97 13.69 -22.65
CA ARG A 94 29.69 14.95 -22.90
C ARG A 94 28.73 16.14 -23.09
N HIS A 95 27.58 15.92 -23.71
CA HIS A 95 26.55 16.94 -23.84
C HIS A 95 25.94 17.31 -22.49
N GLY A 96 25.51 16.33 -21.70
CA GLY A 96 24.97 16.54 -20.36
C GLY A 96 25.95 17.26 -19.44
N MET A 97 27.24 16.90 -19.46
CA MET A 97 28.29 17.60 -18.70
C MET A 97 28.39 19.10 -19.02
N LYS A 98 28.06 19.53 -20.25
CA LYS A 98 28.05 20.97 -20.61
C LYS A 98 26.88 21.71 -19.96
N GLN A 99 25.77 21.02 -19.70
CA GLN A 99 24.56 21.63 -19.14
C GLN A 99 24.64 21.79 -17.62
N VAL A 100 25.38 20.92 -16.93
CA VAL A 100 25.55 20.91 -15.46
C VAL A 100 26.27 22.16 -14.91
N GLY A 101 26.92 22.96 -15.76
CA GLY A 101 27.66 24.17 -15.36
C GLY A 101 26.80 25.40 -15.03
N ALA A 102 25.49 25.37 -15.23
CA ALA A 102 24.60 26.44 -14.78
C ALA A 102 24.13 26.16 -13.35
N PRO A 103 24.41 27.02 -12.36
CA PRO A 103 23.93 26.82 -10.99
C PRO A 103 22.41 26.79 -10.99
N ASP A 104 21.84 25.66 -10.56
CA ASP A 104 20.40 25.53 -10.37
C ASP A 104 20.02 26.33 -9.11
N ASN A 105 19.08 27.28 -9.25
CA ASN A 105 18.74 28.29 -8.23
C ASN A 105 17.88 27.73 -7.07
N GLY A 106 18.05 26.46 -6.72
CA GLY A 106 17.37 25.81 -5.60
C GLY A 106 17.17 24.33 -5.87
N GLU A 107 18.15 23.51 -5.47
CA GLU A 107 18.02 22.05 -5.54
C GLU A 107 16.86 21.63 -4.60
N LYS A 108 15.70 21.31 -5.18
CA LYS A 108 14.63 20.67 -4.42
C LYS A 108 15.12 19.29 -4.02
N ILE A 109 15.03 18.96 -2.73
CA ILE A 109 15.31 17.60 -2.24
C ILE A 109 14.33 16.64 -2.93
N GLY A 110 14.84 15.84 -3.86
CA GLY A 110 14.08 14.82 -4.58
C GLY A 110 13.80 13.60 -3.69
N GLY A 111 12.83 12.78 -4.09
CA GLY A 111 12.53 11.52 -3.42
C GLY A 111 13.73 10.58 -3.37
N GLU A 112 14.58 10.64 -4.38
CA GLU A 112 15.81 9.85 -4.52
C GLU A 112 16.82 10.19 -3.43
N THR A 113 16.97 11.47 -3.06
CA THR A 113 17.86 11.87 -1.97
C THR A 113 17.35 11.33 -0.62
N ILE A 114 16.03 11.29 -0.43
CA ILE A 114 15.41 10.76 0.78
C ILE A 114 15.62 9.25 0.91
N VAL A 115 15.39 8.52 -0.19
CA VAL A 115 15.68 7.08 -0.27
C VAL A 115 17.17 6.82 -0.04
N GLY A 116 18.05 7.63 -0.65
CA GLY A 116 19.50 7.57 -0.46
C GLY A 116 19.92 7.70 1.00
N HIS A 117 19.39 8.69 1.72
CA HIS A 117 19.66 8.86 3.16
C HIS A 117 19.17 7.68 4.01
N ALA A 118 18.01 7.10 3.70
CA ALA A 118 17.51 5.90 4.37
C ALA A 118 18.43 4.69 4.11
N CYS A 119 18.85 4.50 2.86
CA CYS A 119 19.81 3.46 2.48
C CYS A 119 21.16 3.63 3.19
N LEU A 120 21.64 4.87 3.31
CA LEU A 120 22.89 5.17 4.02
C LEU A 120 22.79 4.82 5.50
N ARG A 121 21.67 5.14 6.17
CA ARG A 121 21.43 4.72 7.56
C ARG A 121 21.43 3.21 7.71
N LEU A 122 20.82 2.47 6.78
CA LEU A 122 20.87 1.00 6.78
C LEU A 122 22.30 0.48 6.59
N ARG A 123 23.06 1.04 5.65
CA ARG A 123 24.46 0.65 5.41
C ARG A 123 25.33 0.90 6.64
N ASN A 124 25.15 2.06 7.31
CA ASN A 124 25.84 2.40 8.56
C ASN A 124 25.49 1.45 9.72
N LYS A 125 24.32 0.82 9.69
CA LYS A 125 23.90 -0.24 10.64
C LYS A 125 24.40 -1.64 10.24
N GLY A 126 25.20 -1.75 9.18
CA GLY A 126 25.80 -3.02 8.73
C GLY A 126 24.83 -3.92 7.95
N TYR A 127 23.83 -3.33 7.29
CA TYR A 127 23.00 -4.01 6.30
C TYR A 127 23.61 -3.85 4.90
N ASN A 128 23.51 -4.90 4.08
CA ASN A 128 23.99 -4.86 2.70
C ASN A 128 22.92 -4.22 1.81
N VAL A 129 23.21 -3.00 1.35
CA VAL A 129 22.36 -2.22 0.45
C VAL A 129 23.15 -1.90 -0.81
N GLU A 130 22.62 -2.30 -1.95
CA GLU A 130 23.21 -2.08 -3.28
C GLU A 130 22.22 -1.28 -4.14
N VAL A 131 22.75 -0.59 -5.16
CA VAL A 131 21.94 0.10 -6.17
C VAL A 131 22.20 -0.53 -7.53
N SER A 132 21.13 -0.74 -8.29
CA SER A 132 21.14 -1.32 -9.64
C SER A 132 20.40 -0.42 -10.62
N ALA A 133 20.31 -0.80 -11.89
CA ALA A 133 19.51 -0.05 -12.87
C ALA A 133 18.02 0.03 -12.52
N TYR A 134 17.52 -0.89 -11.70
CA TYR A 134 16.11 -0.94 -11.27
C TYR A 134 15.87 -0.36 -9.87
N GLY A 135 16.83 0.37 -9.32
CA GLY A 135 16.75 0.96 -7.97
C GLY A 135 17.48 0.16 -6.90
N VAL A 136 17.02 0.31 -5.67
CA VAL A 136 17.65 -0.23 -4.46
C VAL A 136 17.45 -1.73 -4.32
N ARG A 137 18.50 -2.43 -3.91
CA ARG A 137 18.48 -3.86 -3.62
C ARG A 137 19.05 -4.11 -2.22
N LEU A 138 18.20 -4.61 -1.33
CA LEU A 138 18.63 -5.26 -0.09
C LEU A 138 18.75 -6.75 -0.32
N ASP A 139 19.87 -7.35 0.09
CA ASP A 139 19.99 -8.80 0.05
C ASP A 139 19.03 -9.49 1.05
N ARG A 140 18.72 -10.77 0.79
CA ARG A 140 17.74 -11.51 1.59
C ARG A 140 18.14 -11.63 3.06
N ASN A 141 19.45 -11.71 3.34
CA ASN A 141 19.97 -11.82 4.70
C ASN A 141 19.74 -10.53 5.48
N SER A 142 20.00 -9.37 4.87
CA SER A 142 19.77 -8.06 5.45
C SER A 142 18.29 -7.80 5.66
N GLN A 143 17.44 -8.12 4.68
CA GLN A 143 15.99 -8.04 4.85
C GLN A 143 15.52 -8.90 6.03
N HIS A 144 15.97 -10.14 6.13
CA HIS A 144 15.60 -11.04 7.22
C HIS A 144 16.06 -10.52 8.59
N ARG A 145 17.31 -10.03 8.69
CA ARG A 145 17.84 -9.43 9.92
C ARG A 145 17.04 -8.21 10.35
N ILE A 146 16.68 -7.33 9.40
CA ILE A 146 15.82 -6.16 9.66
C ILE A 146 14.49 -6.62 10.26
N PHE A 147 13.81 -7.58 9.62
CA PHE A 147 12.52 -8.10 10.09
C PHE A 147 12.60 -8.71 11.48
N GLN A 148 13.63 -9.51 11.75
CA GLN A 148 13.86 -10.11 13.07
C GLN A 148 14.15 -9.05 14.14
N THR A 149 14.92 -8.02 13.79
CA THR A 149 15.27 -6.94 14.71
C THR A 149 14.02 -6.14 15.10
N ILE A 150 13.22 -5.74 14.13
CA ILE A 150 11.94 -5.04 14.36
C ILE A 150 11.00 -5.93 15.18
N ASP A 151 10.85 -7.21 14.82
CA ASP A 151 9.99 -8.16 15.54
C ASP A 151 10.42 -8.34 17.00
N ALA A 152 11.73 -8.41 17.26
CA ALA A 152 12.29 -8.55 18.60
C ALA A 152 12.02 -7.30 19.45
N HIS A 153 12.19 -6.11 18.89
CA HIS A 153 11.88 -4.85 19.59
C HIS A 153 10.39 -4.67 19.86
N ILE A 154 9.50 -5.05 18.93
CA ILE A 154 8.05 -5.03 19.20
C ILE A 154 7.69 -6.06 20.29
N ALA A 155 8.35 -7.22 20.27
CA ALA A 155 8.19 -8.24 21.29
C ALA A 155 8.60 -7.77 22.70
N SER A 156 9.71 -7.04 22.83
CA SER A 156 10.23 -6.50 24.10
C SER A 156 9.42 -5.29 24.57
N LEU A 157 8.87 -4.47 23.68
CA LEU A 157 7.94 -3.39 24.04
C LEU A 157 6.57 -3.92 24.49
N GLY A 158 6.14 -5.04 23.89
CA GLY A 158 4.83 -5.63 24.08
C GLY A 158 3.81 -5.05 23.11
N GLY A 159 3.10 -5.95 22.39
CA GLY A 159 2.26 -5.57 21.27
C GLY A 159 1.15 -4.56 21.59
N PHE A 160 0.56 -4.63 22.78
CA PHE A 160 -0.48 -3.67 23.20
C PHE A 160 0.07 -2.25 23.39
N GLN A 161 1.31 -2.11 23.86
CA GLN A 161 1.93 -0.79 24.01
C GLN A 161 2.29 -0.20 22.65
N CYS A 162 2.84 -1.01 21.74
CA CYS A 162 3.10 -0.58 20.36
C CYS A 162 1.82 -0.13 19.64
N LEU A 163 0.70 -0.85 19.79
CA LEU A 163 -0.59 -0.41 19.24
C LEU A 163 -1.00 0.96 19.78
N LYS A 164 -0.84 1.21 21.08
CA LYS A 164 -1.15 2.51 21.68
C LYS A 164 -0.24 3.63 21.15
N GLN A 165 1.03 3.35 20.89
CA GLN A 165 1.94 4.32 20.26
C GLN A 165 1.51 4.67 18.83
N ILE A 166 1.15 3.66 18.03
CA ILE A 166 0.64 3.89 16.67
C ILE A 166 -0.66 4.72 16.70
N CYS A 167 -1.58 4.39 17.60
CA CYS A 167 -2.81 5.15 17.81
C CYS A 167 -2.50 6.61 18.22
N HIS A 168 -1.54 6.80 19.13
CA HIS A 168 -1.10 8.13 19.56
C HIS A 168 -0.55 8.95 18.39
N MET A 169 0.27 8.36 17.50
CA MET A 169 0.78 9.03 16.30
C MET A 169 -0.35 9.55 15.39
N PHE A 170 -1.43 8.77 15.22
CA PHE A 170 -2.57 9.20 14.41
C PHE A 170 -3.34 10.36 15.03
N ARG A 171 -3.53 10.32 16.35
CA ARG A 171 -4.20 11.40 17.10
C ARG A 171 -3.42 12.69 17.06
N THR A 172 -2.12 12.65 17.36
CA THR A 172 -1.27 13.84 17.39
C THR A 172 -1.07 14.44 16.00
N ALA A 173 -1.10 13.63 14.95
CA ALA A 173 -1.05 14.09 13.57
C ALA A 173 -2.41 14.55 13.00
N ASN A 174 -3.49 14.54 13.80
CA ASN A 174 -4.86 14.82 13.38
C ASN A 174 -5.27 14.03 12.12
N ARG A 175 -4.94 12.73 12.10
CA ARG A 175 -5.16 11.83 10.96
C ARG A 175 -6.41 10.95 11.13
N ILE A 176 -7.38 11.42 11.90
CA ILE A 176 -8.66 10.73 12.09
C ILE A 176 -9.77 11.67 11.68
N HIS A 177 -10.61 11.23 10.75
CA HIS A 177 -11.73 12.01 10.22
C HIS A 177 -12.95 11.10 10.11
N ASP A 178 -14.09 11.54 10.63
CA ASP A 178 -15.35 10.78 10.66
C ASP A 178 -15.20 9.33 11.16
N GLY A 179 -14.35 9.15 12.17
CA GLY A 179 -14.06 7.84 12.76
C GLY A 179 -13.18 6.91 11.91
N MET A 180 -12.68 7.38 10.77
CA MET A 180 -11.75 6.67 9.89
C MET A 180 -10.33 7.18 10.05
N TRP A 181 -9.33 6.31 9.85
CA TRP A 181 -7.95 6.77 9.86
C TRP A 181 -7.54 7.12 8.43
N LEU A 182 -6.95 8.30 8.29
CA LEU A 182 -6.48 8.81 7.01
C LEU A 182 -5.14 8.15 6.66
N PHE A 183 -5.22 6.94 6.12
CA PHE A 183 -4.13 6.33 5.37
C PHE A 183 -4.07 6.97 3.99
N GLY A 184 -2.88 7.30 3.53
CA GLY A 184 -2.73 7.87 2.20
C GLY A 184 -1.30 8.24 1.91
N ASP A 185 -0.97 8.15 0.63
CA ASP A 185 0.30 8.62 0.10
C ASP A 185 0.27 10.15 0.06
N ARG A 186 0.57 10.73 1.22
CA ARG A 186 0.56 12.17 1.44
C ARG A 186 1.81 12.74 0.82
N VAL A 187 1.66 13.21 -0.42
CA VAL A 187 2.66 14.06 -1.03
C VAL A 187 2.79 15.34 -0.19
N PRO A 188 4.01 15.76 0.18
CA PRO A 188 4.20 17.02 0.90
C PRO A 188 3.70 18.21 0.07
N GLY A 189 3.22 19.24 0.76
CA GLY A 189 2.91 20.52 0.10
C GLY A 189 4.17 21.16 -0.51
N LEU A 190 3.98 22.15 -1.39
CA LEU A 190 5.05 22.86 -2.13
C LEU A 190 6.22 23.39 -1.28
N PHE A 191 6.04 23.56 0.03
CA PHE A 191 7.04 24.09 0.98
C PHE A 191 7.37 23.13 2.13
N GLN A 192 6.91 21.88 2.06
CA GLN A 192 7.18 20.87 3.06
C GLN A 192 8.33 19.98 2.59
N LEU A 193 9.31 19.76 3.47
CA LEU A 193 10.36 18.79 3.22
C LEU A 193 9.74 17.38 3.19
N PRO A 194 9.94 16.60 2.12
CA PRO A 194 9.44 15.24 2.10
C PRO A 194 10.20 14.40 3.13
N MET A 195 9.48 13.54 3.83
CA MET A 195 10.04 12.56 4.74
C MET A 195 9.45 11.19 4.39
N PRO A 196 10.23 10.09 4.53
CA PRO A 196 9.66 8.77 4.37
C PRO A 196 8.57 8.53 5.43
N GLU A 197 7.46 7.96 4.99
CA GLU A 197 6.32 7.66 5.85
C GLU A 197 6.64 6.43 6.72
N VAL A 198 6.04 6.37 7.90
CA VAL A 198 6.19 5.21 8.79
C VAL A 198 5.30 4.07 8.27
N PRO A 199 5.79 2.82 8.10
CA PRO A 199 5.00 1.69 7.58
C PRO A 199 4.07 1.13 8.66
N ILE A 200 3.09 1.94 9.03
CA ILE A 200 2.11 1.71 10.09
C ILE A 200 1.29 0.44 9.89
N GLY A 201 0.93 0.05 8.67
CA GLY A 201 0.16 -1.15 8.40
C GLY A 201 0.94 -2.41 8.79
N TRP A 202 2.23 -2.41 8.48
CA TRP A 202 3.16 -3.47 8.86
C TRP A 202 3.41 -3.49 10.38
N LEU A 203 3.77 -2.34 10.96
CA LEU A 203 4.03 -2.22 12.41
C LEU A 203 2.81 -2.57 13.26
N PHE A 204 1.60 -2.18 12.83
CA PHE A 204 0.36 -2.54 13.50
C PHE A 204 0.15 -4.05 13.50
N SER A 205 0.39 -4.70 12.36
CA SER A 205 0.23 -6.15 12.22
C SER A 205 1.25 -6.93 13.05
N LEU A 206 2.50 -6.46 13.15
CA LEU A 206 3.49 -7.01 14.09
C LEU A 206 3.11 -6.75 15.55
N SER A 207 2.51 -5.60 15.86
CA SER A 207 2.02 -5.31 17.21
C SER A 207 0.91 -6.28 17.62
N VAL A 208 -0.02 -6.58 16.70
CA VAL A 208 -1.08 -7.60 16.93
C VAL A 208 -0.48 -9.00 17.18
N LYS A 209 0.59 -9.37 16.47
CA LYS A 209 1.30 -10.65 16.68
C LYS A 209 1.80 -10.83 18.12
N HIS A 210 2.24 -9.75 18.76
CA HIS A 210 2.81 -9.77 20.11
C HIS A 210 1.82 -9.34 21.20
N LEU A 211 0.51 -9.38 20.93
CA LEU A 211 -0.50 -9.21 21.97
C LEU A 211 -0.30 -10.25 23.09
N GLY A 212 -0.52 -9.83 24.34
CA GLY A 212 -0.30 -10.66 25.53
C GLY A 212 1.17 -10.89 25.90
N ARG A 213 2.14 -10.18 25.30
CA ARG A 213 3.48 -10.03 25.88
C ARG A 213 3.49 -8.82 26.81
N ASN A 214 3.99 -9.03 28.04
CA ASN A 214 4.33 -7.94 28.93
C ASN A 214 5.65 -7.35 28.42
N GLY A 215 5.71 -6.03 28.25
CA GLY A 215 6.94 -5.38 27.85
C GLY A 215 8.05 -5.59 28.87
N SER A 216 9.25 -5.85 28.38
CA SER A 216 10.50 -6.01 29.15
C SER A 216 11.56 -4.95 28.78
N ALA A 217 11.22 -4.01 27.90
CA ALA A 217 12.09 -2.91 27.48
C ALA A 217 12.50 -2.03 28.68
N SER A 218 13.81 -1.82 28.86
CA SER A 218 14.34 -0.93 29.90
C SER A 218 14.15 0.54 29.56
N ASN A 219 14.23 0.90 28.27
CA ASN A 219 13.94 2.22 27.74
C ASN A 219 12.95 2.12 26.56
N PRO A 220 11.63 2.03 26.83
CA PRO A 220 10.62 1.83 25.80
C PRO A 220 10.57 2.92 24.73
N GLU A 221 10.90 4.17 25.08
CA GLU A 221 10.85 5.30 24.14
C GLU A 221 11.96 5.20 23.09
N ALA A 222 13.21 4.97 23.52
CA ALA A 222 14.33 4.79 22.61
C ALA A 222 14.18 3.54 21.73
N GLU A 223 13.62 2.47 22.29
CA GLU A 223 13.37 1.23 21.55
C GLU A 223 12.25 1.41 20.52
N TRP A 224 11.18 2.13 20.85
CA TRP A 224 10.15 2.50 19.88
C TRP A 224 10.68 3.39 18.75
N ALA A 225 11.51 4.40 19.08
CA ALA A 225 12.16 5.24 18.09
C ALA A 225 13.03 4.41 17.12
N SER A 226 13.75 3.41 17.66
CA SER A 226 14.57 2.49 16.87
C SER A 226 13.73 1.62 15.93
N VAL A 227 12.56 1.13 16.40
CA VAL A 227 11.59 0.40 15.56
C VAL A 227 11.10 1.26 14.41
N VAL A 228 10.65 2.49 14.72
CA VAL A 228 10.11 3.41 13.72
C VAL A 228 11.17 3.74 12.68
N GLU A 229 12.37 4.13 13.10
CA GLU A 229 13.47 4.48 12.18
C GLU A 229 13.83 3.29 11.28
N LEU A 230 14.08 2.10 11.85
CA LEU A 230 14.48 0.93 11.07
C LEU A 230 13.39 0.47 10.10
N ALA A 231 12.12 0.51 10.51
CA ALA A 231 11.00 0.14 9.65
C ALA A 231 10.80 1.16 8.52
N THR A 232 10.93 2.45 8.83
CA THR A 232 10.84 3.57 7.88
C THR A 232 11.95 3.51 6.84
N ASP A 233 13.18 3.26 7.29
CA ASP A 233 14.34 3.10 6.41
C ASP A 233 14.15 1.91 5.46
N PHE A 234 13.70 0.77 5.98
CA PHE A 234 13.37 -0.38 5.14
C PHE A 234 12.27 -0.07 4.13
N ALA A 235 11.17 0.57 4.56
CA ALA A 235 10.06 0.89 3.67
C ALA A 235 10.47 1.86 2.54
N ALA A 236 11.38 2.81 2.81
CA ALA A 236 11.93 3.72 1.81
C ALA A 236 12.66 2.96 0.69
N THR A 237 13.36 1.86 1.01
CA THR A 237 14.06 1.03 0.01
C THR A 237 13.14 0.30 -0.97
N ILE A 238 11.84 0.22 -0.67
CA ILE A 238 10.84 -0.37 -1.57
C ILE A 238 10.40 0.63 -2.64
N GLU A 239 10.71 1.93 -2.45
CA GLU A 239 10.46 3.00 -3.42
C GLU A 239 8.99 3.09 -3.89
N CYS A 240 8.05 2.81 -2.97
CA CYS A 240 6.61 2.81 -3.25
C CYS A 240 5.86 4.07 -2.78
N GLN A 241 6.51 4.96 -2.02
CA GLN A 241 5.99 6.27 -1.63
C GLN A 241 6.18 7.29 -2.76
N ARG A 242 5.21 8.17 -2.98
CA ARG A 242 5.41 9.34 -3.86
C ARG A 242 5.92 10.54 -3.06
N TYR A 243 6.85 11.28 -3.65
CA TYR A 243 7.40 12.49 -3.05
C TYR A 243 7.00 13.77 -3.81
N SER A 244 6.28 13.62 -4.92
CA SER A 244 5.71 14.72 -5.72
C SER A 244 4.30 14.39 -6.23
N GLN A 245 3.46 15.42 -6.32
CA GLN A 245 2.06 15.31 -6.78
C GLN A 245 1.99 15.06 -8.29
N PHE A 246 3.09 15.33 -8.99
CA PHE A 246 3.23 15.12 -10.43
C PHE A 246 3.74 13.71 -10.77
N GLU A 247 4.11 12.92 -9.76
CA GLU A 247 4.46 11.51 -9.98
C GLU A 247 3.24 10.72 -10.45
N GLN A 248 3.44 9.90 -11.49
CA GLN A 248 2.42 9.01 -12.06
C GLN A 248 1.23 9.72 -12.72
N MET A 249 1.32 11.02 -13.04
CA MET A 249 0.30 11.71 -13.85
C MET A 249 0.19 11.15 -15.27
N SER A 250 1.33 10.72 -15.83
CA SER A 250 1.42 10.01 -17.10
C SER A 250 2.16 8.71 -16.86
N VAL A 251 1.52 7.59 -17.16
CA VAL A 251 2.10 6.25 -17.01
C VAL A 251 2.36 5.68 -18.38
N HIS A 252 3.64 5.52 -18.73
CA HIS A 252 4.00 4.82 -19.96
C HIS A 252 3.74 3.32 -19.81
N ALA A 253 3.43 2.62 -20.91
CA ALA A 253 3.08 1.20 -20.88
C ALA A 253 4.19 0.31 -20.25
N CYS A 254 5.47 0.68 -20.41
CA CYS A 254 6.59 -0.04 -19.79
C CYS A 254 6.66 0.10 -18.25
N GLU A 255 5.97 1.10 -17.68
CA GLU A 255 5.91 1.34 -16.24
C GLU A 255 4.68 0.72 -15.56
N PHE A 256 3.80 0.10 -16.33
CA PHE A 256 2.60 -0.54 -15.81
C PHE A 256 2.93 -1.56 -14.71
N TRP A 257 3.89 -2.47 -14.95
CA TRP A 257 4.26 -3.50 -13.97
C TRP A 257 4.87 -2.93 -12.69
N PRO A 258 5.91 -2.07 -12.75
CA PRO A 258 6.51 -1.53 -11.55
C PRO A 258 5.53 -0.69 -10.73
N ILE A 259 4.62 0.05 -11.38
CA ILE A 259 3.63 0.86 -10.67
C ILE A 259 2.65 -0.02 -9.91
N LEU A 260 2.11 -1.08 -10.53
CA LEU A 260 1.21 -2.01 -9.83
C LEU A 260 1.90 -2.68 -8.63
N ALA A 261 3.14 -3.13 -8.80
CA ALA A 261 3.92 -3.74 -7.72
C ALA A 261 4.14 -2.74 -6.56
N LYS A 262 4.48 -1.48 -6.88
CA LYS A 262 4.64 -0.40 -5.90
C LYS A 262 3.32 -0.07 -5.19
N SER A 263 2.19 0.00 -5.91
CA SER A 263 0.87 0.22 -5.31
C SER A 263 0.48 -0.91 -4.35
N LEU A 264 0.79 -2.16 -4.69
CA LEU A 264 0.55 -3.29 -3.80
C LEU A 264 1.46 -3.21 -2.56
N ALA A 265 2.75 -2.92 -2.74
CA ALA A 265 3.67 -2.76 -1.63
C ALA A 265 3.26 -1.61 -0.70
N TRP A 266 2.80 -0.50 -1.26
CA TRP A 266 2.26 0.63 -0.51
C TRP A 266 1.10 0.19 0.38
N ARG A 267 0.13 -0.53 -0.19
CA ARG A 267 -1.03 -1.05 0.55
C ARG A 267 -0.58 -1.90 1.74
N GLU A 268 0.35 -2.83 1.55
CA GLU A 268 0.73 -3.75 2.63
C GLU A 268 1.65 -3.13 3.69
N LEU A 269 2.40 -2.09 3.35
CA LEU A 269 3.26 -1.36 4.29
C LEU A 269 2.47 -0.31 5.11
N PHE A 270 1.62 0.48 4.44
CA PHE A 270 1.12 1.74 4.99
C PHE A 270 -0.38 1.77 5.28
N SER A 271 -1.13 0.74 4.89
CA SER A 271 -2.59 0.72 5.08
C SER A 271 -3.07 -0.47 5.89
N LEU A 272 -4.28 -0.35 6.42
CA LEU A 272 -5.03 -1.42 7.05
C LEU A 272 -6.45 -1.45 6.48
N PRO A 273 -7.12 -2.61 6.41
CA PRO A 273 -8.55 -2.65 6.12
C PRO A 273 -9.35 -1.83 7.13
N GLN A 274 -10.27 -1.01 6.65
CA GLN A 274 -11.14 -0.18 7.45
C GLN A 274 -12.54 -0.13 6.84
N VAL A 275 -13.54 0.03 7.71
CA VAL A 275 -14.93 0.23 7.31
C VAL A 275 -15.47 1.45 8.08
N PRO A 276 -16.11 2.42 7.40
CA PRO A 276 -16.76 3.54 8.07
C PRO A 276 -17.83 3.06 9.06
N PRO A 277 -17.97 3.67 10.25
CA PRO A 277 -18.93 3.23 11.25
C PRO A 277 -20.38 3.10 10.74
N MET A 278 -20.79 4.00 9.84
CA MET A 278 -22.15 4.00 9.26
C MET A 278 -22.48 2.79 8.37
N VAL A 279 -21.47 2.10 7.84
CA VAL A 279 -21.68 0.98 6.90
C VAL A 279 -22.40 -0.19 7.58
N LEU A 280 -22.18 -0.42 8.87
CA LEU A 280 -22.81 -1.56 9.55
C LEU A 280 -24.34 -1.41 9.65
N HIS A 281 -24.83 -0.20 9.90
CA HIS A 281 -26.26 0.06 9.98
C HIS A 281 -26.94 -0.15 8.63
N THR A 282 -26.30 0.32 7.56
CA THR A 282 -26.79 0.14 6.19
C THR A 282 -26.67 -1.31 5.72
N LEU A 283 -25.64 -2.05 6.15
CA LEU A 283 -25.52 -3.49 5.92
C LEU A 283 -26.66 -4.27 6.57
N VAL A 284 -27.02 -3.98 7.83
CA VAL A 284 -28.13 -4.66 8.52
C VAL A 284 -29.43 -4.48 7.75
N GLN A 285 -29.73 -3.24 7.35
CA GLN A 285 -30.91 -2.95 6.54
C GLN A 285 -30.87 -3.66 5.18
N ALA A 286 -29.72 -3.60 4.48
CA ALA A 286 -29.53 -4.29 3.21
C ALA A 286 -29.75 -5.80 3.32
N PHE A 287 -29.28 -6.44 4.40
CA PHE A 287 -29.51 -7.86 4.65
C PHE A 287 -30.99 -8.21 4.84
N ASP A 288 -31.80 -7.31 5.40
CA ASP A 288 -33.22 -7.55 5.52
C ASP A 288 -33.95 -7.42 4.19
N GLU A 289 -33.48 -6.54 3.31
CA GLU A 289 -34.10 -6.25 2.01
C GLU A 289 -33.60 -7.14 0.85
N ALA A 290 -32.39 -7.70 0.92
CA ALA A 290 -31.73 -8.42 -0.18
C ALA A 290 -32.35 -9.77 -0.59
N GLY A 291 -33.42 -10.22 0.08
CA GLY A 291 -34.18 -11.41 -0.31
C GLY A 291 -33.44 -12.74 -0.08
N TRP A 292 -33.36 -13.18 1.18
CA TRP A 292 -32.71 -14.45 1.55
C TRP A 292 -33.33 -15.67 0.86
N PRO A 293 -32.53 -16.67 0.44
CA PRO A 293 -33.10 -17.89 -0.11
C PRO A 293 -33.86 -18.66 0.98
N LYS A 294 -35.07 -19.14 0.64
CA LYS A 294 -36.06 -19.68 1.60
C LYS A 294 -35.54 -20.82 2.48
N ASN A 295 -34.60 -21.62 1.97
CA ASN A 295 -33.97 -22.74 2.66
C ASN A 295 -32.93 -22.32 3.72
N PHE A 296 -32.58 -21.02 3.83
CA PHE A 296 -31.56 -20.52 4.74
C PHE A 296 -32.09 -19.63 5.87
N LEU A 297 -33.37 -19.73 6.24
CA LEU A 297 -33.96 -18.92 7.32
C LEU A 297 -33.26 -19.10 8.68
N ALA A 298 -32.77 -20.29 9.00
CA ALA A 298 -31.99 -20.53 10.21
C ALA A 298 -30.64 -19.80 10.17
N ALA A 299 -29.96 -19.82 9.01
CA ALA A 299 -28.74 -19.08 8.78
C ALA A 299 -28.97 -17.56 8.88
N LYS A 300 -30.09 -17.05 8.34
CA LYS A 300 -30.48 -15.64 8.49
C LYS A 300 -30.51 -15.24 9.97
N ARG A 301 -31.14 -16.04 10.84
CA ARG A 301 -31.22 -15.73 12.28
C ARG A 301 -29.85 -15.69 12.96
N GLU A 302 -28.96 -16.64 12.62
CA GLU A 302 -27.59 -16.66 13.15
C GLU A 302 -26.80 -15.43 12.71
N ILE A 303 -26.93 -15.05 11.43
CA ILE A 303 -26.27 -13.87 10.86
C ILE A 303 -26.79 -12.57 11.45
N VAL A 304 -28.11 -12.43 11.62
CA VAL A 304 -28.71 -11.28 12.32
C VAL A 304 -28.25 -11.19 13.78
N ALA A 305 -28.17 -12.32 14.48
CA ALA A 305 -27.63 -12.34 15.84
C ALA A 305 -26.17 -11.86 15.87
N MET A 306 -25.32 -12.35 14.96
CA MET A 306 -23.94 -11.90 14.83
C MET A 306 -23.85 -10.40 14.52
N MET A 307 -24.68 -9.87 13.61
CA MET A 307 -24.71 -8.43 13.31
C MET A 307 -25.10 -7.58 14.52
N ASN A 308 -26.07 -8.01 15.32
CA ASN A 308 -26.44 -7.33 16.56
C ASN A 308 -25.30 -7.34 17.59
N GLU A 309 -24.53 -8.42 17.69
CA GLU A 309 -23.31 -8.46 18.53
C GLU A 309 -22.24 -7.48 18.03
N ILE A 310 -22.08 -7.33 16.70
CA ILE A 310 -21.14 -6.36 16.13
C ILE A 310 -21.59 -4.93 16.45
N LEU A 311 -22.88 -4.60 16.27
CA LEU A 311 -23.46 -3.30 16.64
C LEU A 311 -23.25 -2.99 18.12
N GLN A 312 -23.41 -4.00 18.99
CA GLN A 312 -23.14 -3.83 20.41
C GLN A 312 -21.67 -3.51 20.70
N LEU A 313 -20.73 -4.20 20.03
CA LEU A 313 -19.30 -3.90 20.19
C LEU A 313 -18.92 -2.54 19.60
N GLU A 314 -19.51 -2.15 18.47
CA GLU A 314 -19.31 -0.85 17.82
C GLU A 314 -19.62 0.29 18.77
N PHE A 315 -20.71 0.19 19.53
CA PHE A 315 -21.11 1.18 20.52
C PHE A 315 -20.04 1.43 21.58
N TYR A 316 -19.31 0.39 22.00
CA TYR A 316 -18.26 0.49 23.02
C TYR A 316 -16.85 0.69 22.46
N ALA A 317 -16.64 0.51 21.15
CA ALA A 317 -15.33 0.63 20.52
C ALA A 317 -14.95 2.11 20.35
N LEU A 318 -13.69 2.43 20.65
CA LEU A 318 -13.14 3.76 20.41
C LEU A 318 -12.59 3.84 18.98
N ALA A 319 -12.75 4.99 18.33
CA ALA A 319 -12.31 5.17 16.94
C ALA A 319 -10.78 5.26 16.81
N ASP A 320 -10.11 5.69 17.88
CA ASP A 320 -8.73 6.16 17.87
C ASP A 320 -7.80 5.33 18.76
N GLU A 321 -8.30 4.35 19.51
CA GLU A 321 -7.48 3.47 20.35
C GLU A 321 -8.12 2.08 20.56
N PRO A 322 -7.32 1.05 20.92
CA PRO A 322 -7.86 -0.28 21.20
C PRO A 322 -8.60 -0.30 22.53
N SER A 323 -9.74 -0.96 22.57
CA SER A 323 -10.57 -1.06 23.77
C SER A 323 -10.38 -2.42 24.46
N THR A 324 -10.37 -2.43 25.79
CA THR A 324 -10.20 -3.67 26.59
C THR A 324 -11.42 -3.97 27.45
N PHE A 325 -11.83 -5.22 27.50
CA PHE A 325 -13.02 -5.67 28.22
C PHE A 325 -12.71 -6.88 29.09
N LYS A 326 -13.58 -7.14 30.08
CA LYS A 326 -13.56 -8.42 30.78
C LYS A 326 -13.97 -9.53 29.84
N ARG A 327 -13.29 -10.65 29.94
CA ARG A 327 -13.50 -11.85 29.13
C ARG A 327 -14.92 -12.39 29.29
N THR A 328 -15.42 -12.44 30.51
CA THR A 328 -16.76 -12.94 30.84
C THR A 328 -17.84 -12.13 30.16
N ASP A 329 -17.68 -10.80 30.15
CA ASP A 329 -18.69 -9.88 29.65
C ASP A 329 -18.83 -10.04 28.13
N ILE A 330 -17.70 -10.05 27.41
CA ILE A 330 -17.71 -10.27 25.96
C ILE A 330 -18.20 -11.68 25.61
N LYS A 331 -17.79 -12.71 26.34
CA LYS A 331 -18.24 -14.08 26.08
C LYS A 331 -19.75 -14.24 26.24
N ASN A 332 -20.35 -13.56 27.22
CA ASN A 332 -21.78 -13.64 27.51
C ASN A 332 -22.61 -12.76 26.58
N ASN A 333 -22.12 -11.56 26.24
CA ASN A 333 -22.85 -10.60 25.42
C ASN A 333 -22.66 -10.82 23.91
N CYS A 334 -21.51 -11.36 23.50
CA CYS A 334 -21.16 -11.59 22.09
C CYS A 334 -20.80 -13.07 21.83
N PRO A 335 -21.68 -14.03 22.10
CA PRO A 335 -21.38 -15.46 21.99
C PRO A 335 -21.04 -15.94 20.57
N GLN A 336 -21.65 -15.37 19.52
CA GLN A 336 -21.34 -15.75 18.13
C GLN A 336 -19.95 -15.26 17.72
N LEU A 337 -19.64 -13.98 17.98
CA LEU A 337 -18.31 -13.43 17.75
C LEU A 337 -17.24 -14.15 18.57
N TRP A 338 -17.54 -14.51 19.81
CA TRP A 338 -16.66 -15.29 20.68
C TRP A 338 -16.32 -16.67 20.07
N LYS A 339 -17.30 -17.30 19.41
CA LYS A 339 -17.16 -18.61 18.78
C LYS A 339 -16.42 -18.53 17.44
N LEU A 340 -16.72 -17.52 16.62
CA LEU A 340 -16.34 -17.48 15.21
C LEU A 340 -15.17 -16.54 14.90
N ALA A 341 -15.00 -15.46 15.67
CA ALA A 341 -14.09 -14.35 15.36
C ALA A 341 -13.10 -14.05 16.50
N ARG A 342 -12.77 -15.06 17.32
CA ARG A 342 -11.84 -14.96 18.45
C ARG A 342 -10.51 -15.64 18.15
N LYS A 343 -9.41 -15.05 18.63
CA LYS A 343 -8.10 -15.71 18.73
C LYS A 343 -7.45 -15.47 20.08
N LYS A 344 -6.59 -16.41 20.50
CA LYS A 344 -5.74 -16.18 21.67
C LYS A 344 -4.60 -15.21 21.32
N ALA A 345 -4.11 -14.51 22.34
CA ALA A 345 -2.84 -13.81 22.28
C ALA A 345 -1.76 -14.73 21.67
N ARG A 346 -0.92 -14.17 20.79
CA ARG A 346 0.19 -14.85 20.10
C ARG A 346 -0.21 -15.90 19.03
N GLU A 347 -1.51 -16.15 18.83
CA GLU A 347 -2.00 -16.94 17.69
C GLU A 347 -2.31 -16.05 16.48
N ALA A 348 -2.77 -14.83 16.73
CA ALA A 348 -2.94 -13.82 15.70
C ALA A 348 -1.58 -13.51 15.05
N ASN A 349 -1.55 -13.45 13.72
CA ASN A 349 -0.38 -13.18 12.91
C ASN A 349 0.85 -14.05 13.25
N LYS A 350 0.64 -15.27 13.74
CA LYS A 350 1.74 -16.18 14.08
C LYS A 350 2.61 -16.46 12.85
N GLY A 351 3.89 -16.14 12.96
CA GLY A 351 4.87 -16.29 11.87
C GLY A 351 4.88 -15.15 10.86
N TYR A 352 4.05 -14.11 11.04
CA TYR A 352 4.15 -12.88 10.25
C TYR A 352 5.41 -12.12 10.64
N LEU A 353 6.21 -11.72 9.65
CA LEU A 353 7.48 -11.01 9.83
C LEU A 353 7.66 -9.98 8.72
N SER A 354 7.63 -10.43 7.47
CA SER A 354 7.71 -9.56 6.30
C SER A 354 6.34 -8.94 6.00
N PRO A 355 6.28 -7.67 5.55
CA PRO A 355 5.05 -7.03 5.11
C PRO A 355 4.37 -7.79 3.96
N PHE A 356 5.15 -8.54 3.17
CA PHE A 356 4.67 -9.31 2.01
C PHE A 356 4.26 -10.75 2.34
N SER A 357 4.38 -11.19 3.60
CA SER A 357 3.95 -12.54 4.03
C SER A 357 2.46 -12.61 4.37
N MET A 358 1.61 -12.25 3.41
CA MET A 358 0.18 -12.04 3.63
C MET A 358 -0.60 -13.28 4.03
N ASN A 359 -0.14 -14.46 3.61
CA ASN A 359 -0.66 -15.75 4.07
C ASN A 359 -0.50 -15.98 5.59
N ARG A 360 0.38 -15.24 6.27
CA ARG A 360 0.56 -15.29 7.73
C ARG A 360 -0.23 -14.22 8.48
N ARG A 361 -0.79 -13.23 7.79
CA ARG A 361 -1.60 -12.17 8.40
C ARG A 361 -3.06 -12.63 8.48
N ASN A 362 -3.54 -12.88 9.70
CA ASN A 362 -4.89 -13.41 9.94
C ASN A 362 -5.69 -12.57 10.95
N GLN A 363 -5.21 -11.37 11.28
CA GLN A 363 -5.95 -10.42 12.10
C GLN A 363 -7.21 -9.92 11.39
N ASP A 364 -7.21 -9.87 10.06
CA ASP A 364 -8.29 -9.31 9.23
C ASP A 364 -9.64 -10.05 9.44
N SER A 365 -9.63 -11.25 10.03
CA SER A 365 -10.85 -12.03 10.36
C SER A 365 -11.05 -12.20 11.88
N THR A 366 -10.34 -11.42 12.70
CA THR A 366 -10.32 -11.56 14.17
C THR A 366 -10.85 -10.29 14.81
N VAL A 367 -12.00 -10.40 15.47
CA VAL A 367 -12.64 -9.29 16.18
C VAL A 367 -12.17 -9.22 17.64
N ILE A 368 -12.05 -10.38 18.29
CA ILE A 368 -11.75 -10.49 19.72
C ILE A 368 -10.38 -11.14 19.92
N PHE A 369 -9.47 -10.40 20.55
CA PHE A 369 -8.13 -10.86 20.90
C PHE A 369 -8.04 -11.14 22.40
N GLU A 370 -7.84 -12.39 22.81
CA GLU A 370 -7.66 -12.70 24.23
C GLU A 370 -6.28 -12.21 24.69
N LEU A 371 -6.22 -11.18 25.54
CA LEU A 371 -4.95 -10.66 26.06
C LEU A 371 -4.37 -11.58 27.13
N ASN A 372 -5.21 -12.04 28.04
CA ASN A 372 -4.87 -12.93 29.15
C ASN A 372 -6.10 -13.72 29.61
N SER A 373 -6.05 -14.34 30.79
CA SER A 373 -7.15 -15.15 31.33
C SER A 373 -8.42 -14.36 31.62
N ASP A 374 -8.33 -13.06 31.89
CA ASP A 374 -9.46 -12.22 32.33
C ASP A 374 -9.83 -11.09 31.36
N ARG A 375 -8.92 -10.72 30.44
CA ARG A 375 -9.11 -9.57 29.55
C ARG A 375 -9.04 -9.94 28.09
N VAL A 376 -9.86 -9.26 27.30
CA VAL A 376 -9.83 -9.27 25.84
C VAL A 376 -9.65 -7.86 25.30
N LEU A 377 -9.18 -7.77 24.06
CA LEU A 377 -8.97 -6.54 23.32
C LEU A 377 -9.76 -6.59 22.01
N ILE A 378 -10.32 -5.45 21.63
CA ILE A 378 -10.78 -5.18 20.26
C ILE A 378 -9.94 -4.02 19.70
N LEU A 379 -9.73 -4.04 18.38
CA LEU A 379 -8.99 -3.00 17.67
C LEU A 379 -9.80 -1.69 17.64
N PRO A 380 -9.18 -0.55 17.25
CA PRO A 380 -9.93 0.67 17.00
C PRO A 380 -11.11 0.43 16.05
N LYS A 381 -12.22 1.14 16.29
CA LYS A 381 -13.53 0.94 15.65
C LYS A 381 -13.46 0.65 14.15
N PRO A 382 -12.82 1.45 13.29
CA PRO A 382 -12.83 1.18 11.84
C PRO A 382 -12.14 -0.14 11.45
N MET A 383 -11.08 -0.56 12.16
CA MET A 383 -10.41 -1.84 11.94
C MET A 383 -11.20 -3.01 12.53
N MET A 384 -11.81 -2.81 13.70
CA MET A 384 -12.68 -3.80 14.32
C MET A 384 -13.87 -4.11 13.41
N LEU A 385 -14.51 -3.08 12.86
CA LEU A 385 -15.62 -3.22 11.92
C LEU A 385 -15.21 -3.91 10.62
N ALA A 386 -14.04 -3.58 10.07
CA ALA A 386 -13.51 -4.30 8.91
C ALA A 386 -13.33 -5.80 9.22
N SER A 387 -12.77 -6.10 10.39
CA SER A 387 -12.55 -7.49 10.82
C SER A 387 -13.86 -8.24 11.10
N ALA A 388 -14.87 -7.52 11.60
CA ALA A 388 -16.20 -8.04 11.84
C ALA A 388 -16.94 -8.32 10.53
N CYS A 389 -16.85 -7.43 9.54
CA CYS A 389 -17.41 -7.64 8.21
C CYS A 389 -16.76 -8.84 7.52
N ASP A 390 -15.43 -8.96 7.55
CA ASP A 390 -14.72 -10.11 6.97
C ASP A 390 -15.15 -11.43 7.67
N ALA A 391 -15.21 -11.44 9.00
CA ALA A 391 -15.68 -12.61 9.75
C ALA A 391 -17.13 -12.97 9.41
N LEU A 392 -18.01 -11.97 9.28
CA LEU A 392 -19.42 -12.13 8.91
C LEU A 392 -19.55 -12.73 7.51
N PHE A 393 -18.94 -12.11 6.50
CA PHE A 393 -19.02 -12.59 5.12
C PHE A 393 -18.40 -13.97 4.96
N ARG A 394 -17.24 -14.25 5.58
CA ARG A 394 -16.67 -15.61 5.57
C ARG A 394 -17.62 -16.65 6.15
N HIS A 395 -18.35 -16.30 7.20
CA HIS A 395 -19.34 -17.19 7.79
C HIS A 395 -20.54 -17.42 6.87
N ILE A 396 -21.01 -16.37 6.19
CA ILE A 396 -22.07 -16.46 5.16
C ILE A 396 -21.62 -17.40 4.04
N TRP A 397 -20.45 -17.16 3.44
CA TRP A 397 -19.89 -18.01 2.39
C TRP A 397 -19.76 -19.47 2.83
N LYS A 398 -19.36 -19.70 4.08
CA LYS A 398 -19.24 -21.05 4.64
C LYS A 398 -20.59 -21.77 4.78
N ILE A 399 -21.66 -21.06 5.15
CA ILE A 399 -22.98 -21.67 5.36
C ILE A 399 -23.74 -21.83 4.05
N LEU A 400 -23.68 -20.83 3.16
CA LEU A 400 -24.51 -20.77 1.96
C LEU A 400 -23.83 -21.40 0.73
N GLY A 401 -22.50 -21.55 0.74
CA GLY A 401 -21.75 -22.01 -0.44
C GLY A 401 -21.98 -21.07 -1.62
N ASP A 402 -22.26 -21.64 -2.79
CA ASP A 402 -22.48 -20.88 -4.04
C ASP A 402 -23.68 -19.92 -3.95
N ALA A 403 -24.67 -20.21 -3.11
CA ALA A 403 -25.81 -19.30 -2.90
C ALA A 403 -25.40 -17.97 -2.22
N ALA A 404 -24.21 -17.90 -1.62
CA ALA A 404 -23.69 -16.67 -1.04
C ALA A 404 -23.36 -15.62 -2.10
N GLU A 405 -22.94 -16.01 -3.31
CA GLU A 405 -22.51 -15.06 -4.35
C GLU A 405 -23.62 -14.06 -4.67
N LYS A 406 -24.81 -14.58 -4.99
CA LYS A 406 -25.99 -13.76 -5.29
C LYS A 406 -26.43 -12.93 -4.09
N LEU A 407 -26.48 -13.53 -2.90
CA LEU A 407 -26.93 -12.80 -1.70
C LEU A 407 -25.96 -11.65 -1.37
N VAL A 408 -24.65 -11.91 -1.38
CA VAL A 408 -23.64 -10.91 -1.04
C VAL A 408 -23.60 -9.80 -2.08
N GLY A 409 -23.70 -10.12 -3.38
CA GLY A 409 -23.84 -9.12 -4.45
C GLY A 409 -25.00 -8.17 -4.18
N ASN A 410 -26.21 -8.72 -4.06
CA ASN A 410 -27.43 -7.95 -3.76
C ASN A 410 -27.30 -7.11 -2.49
N VAL A 411 -26.70 -7.64 -1.41
CA VAL A 411 -26.53 -6.91 -0.14
C VAL A 411 -25.59 -5.73 -0.31
N ILE A 412 -24.47 -5.89 -1.04
CA ILE A 412 -23.50 -4.80 -1.23
C ILE A 412 -24.11 -3.72 -2.13
N GLU A 413 -24.77 -4.10 -3.24
CA GLU A 413 -25.50 -3.17 -4.11
C GLU A 413 -26.54 -2.37 -3.33
N LYS A 414 -27.37 -3.08 -2.56
CA LYS A 414 -28.39 -2.45 -1.71
C LYS A 414 -27.78 -1.51 -0.68
N CYS A 415 -26.68 -1.92 -0.06
CA CYS A 415 -25.96 -1.10 0.92
C CYS A 415 -25.46 0.20 0.29
N VAL A 416 -24.91 0.17 -0.92
CA VAL A 416 -24.47 1.39 -1.64
C VAL A 416 -25.67 2.26 -1.97
N ALA A 417 -26.74 1.70 -2.52
CA ALA A 417 -27.97 2.44 -2.83
C ALA A 417 -28.55 3.15 -1.60
N LEU A 418 -28.66 2.44 -0.46
CA LEU A 418 -29.13 3.01 0.82
C LEU A 418 -28.29 4.19 1.30
N ASN A 419 -26.97 4.16 1.11
CA ASN A 419 -26.09 5.29 1.45
C ASN A 419 -26.28 6.47 0.49
N CYS A 420 -26.65 6.22 -0.77
CA CYS A 420 -26.97 7.27 -1.74
C CYS A 420 -28.32 7.95 -1.45
N TRP A 421 -29.35 7.20 -1.00
CA TRP A 421 -30.70 7.73 -0.75
C TRP A 421 -30.73 8.89 0.26
N GLY A 422 -29.76 8.96 1.17
CA GLY A 422 -29.63 10.07 2.13
C GLY A 422 -28.94 11.32 1.58
N ASN A 423 -28.32 11.25 0.40
CA ASN A 423 -27.39 12.28 -0.11
C ASN A 423 -27.68 12.71 -1.57
N ALA A 424 -28.64 12.07 -2.24
CA ALA A 424 -28.95 12.31 -3.65
C ALA A 424 -30.45 12.60 -3.88
N ASP A 425 -30.74 13.38 -4.92
CA ASP A 425 -32.12 13.70 -5.33
C ASP A 425 -32.82 12.49 -5.96
N THR A 426 -32.05 11.62 -6.62
CA THR A 426 -32.54 10.41 -7.26
C THR A 426 -31.51 9.31 -7.15
N VAL A 427 -31.97 8.11 -6.84
CA VAL A 427 -31.15 6.90 -6.83
C VAL A 427 -31.86 5.82 -7.65
N VAL A 428 -31.10 5.13 -8.49
CA VAL A 428 -31.53 3.93 -9.23
C VAL A 428 -30.65 2.75 -8.81
N GLU A 429 -31.23 1.55 -8.81
CA GLU A 429 -30.61 0.30 -8.35
C GLU A 429 -30.89 -0.77 -9.42
N SER A 430 -29.84 -1.46 -9.87
CA SER A 430 -29.87 -2.53 -10.88
C SER A 430 -30.67 -2.14 -12.14
N GLU A 431 -30.44 -0.93 -12.67
CA GLU A 431 -31.19 -0.39 -13.80
C GLU A 431 -30.59 -0.89 -15.12
N THR A 432 -31.36 -1.66 -15.88
CA THR A 432 -30.96 -2.10 -17.22
C THR A 432 -31.33 -1.04 -18.25
N TYR A 433 -30.39 -0.70 -19.14
CA TYR A 433 -30.62 0.25 -20.23
C TYR A 433 -30.06 -0.29 -21.55
N TYR A 434 -30.56 0.26 -22.66
CA TYR A 434 -30.28 -0.25 -24.00
C TYR A 434 -29.57 0.81 -24.85
N VAL A 435 -28.41 0.45 -25.39
CA VAL A 435 -27.66 1.30 -26.33
C VAL A 435 -27.44 0.51 -27.62
N GLY A 436 -28.13 0.90 -28.69
CA GLY A 436 -27.99 0.29 -30.01
C GLY A 436 -28.58 -1.13 -30.10
N LYS A 437 -27.75 -2.15 -29.87
CA LYS A 437 -28.11 -3.59 -29.86
C LYS A 437 -27.59 -4.34 -28.63
N GLN A 438 -27.13 -3.61 -27.63
CA GLN A 438 -26.50 -4.14 -26.44
C GLN A 438 -27.28 -3.67 -25.21
N ASP A 439 -27.50 -4.60 -24.30
CA ASP A 439 -28.02 -4.35 -22.97
C ASP A 439 -26.86 -4.01 -22.06
N PHE A 440 -27.05 -2.98 -21.24
CA PHE A 440 -26.11 -2.53 -20.21
C PHE A 440 -26.85 -2.44 -18.89
N GLU A 441 -26.11 -2.43 -17.80
CA GLU A 441 -26.65 -2.37 -16.44
C GLU A 441 -25.92 -1.30 -15.63
N ILE A 442 -26.66 -0.62 -14.76
CA ILE A 442 -26.13 0.27 -13.73
C ILE A 442 -26.46 -0.37 -12.39
N ASP A 443 -25.45 -0.87 -11.67
CA ASP A 443 -25.66 -1.48 -10.35
C ASP A 443 -26.28 -0.45 -9.38
N VAL A 444 -25.67 0.73 -9.25
CA VAL A 444 -26.26 1.88 -8.55
C VAL A 444 -25.95 3.18 -9.27
N GLY A 445 -26.96 4.01 -9.48
CA GLY A 445 -26.80 5.37 -9.99
C GLY A 445 -27.36 6.38 -9.01
N ALA A 446 -26.63 7.47 -8.75
CA ALA A 446 -27.08 8.56 -7.91
C ALA A 446 -26.99 9.89 -8.68
N ARG A 447 -28.02 10.73 -8.56
CA ARG A 447 -28.06 12.06 -9.15
C ARG A 447 -28.34 13.11 -8.10
N THR A 448 -27.54 14.17 -8.11
CA THR A 448 -27.77 15.39 -7.33
C THR A 448 -27.61 16.58 -8.26
N LYS A 449 -28.68 17.32 -8.51
CA LYS A 449 -28.73 18.44 -9.47
C LYS A 449 -28.23 18.03 -10.87
N ASP A 450 -27.07 18.55 -11.28
CA ASP A 450 -26.37 18.34 -12.54
C ASP A 450 -25.26 17.29 -12.45
N GLN A 451 -25.03 16.71 -11.27
CA GLN A 451 -24.02 15.67 -11.05
C GLN A 451 -24.67 14.29 -11.07
N ILE A 452 -24.07 13.38 -11.85
CA ILE A 452 -24.44 11.96 -11.91
C ILE A 452 -23.21 11.16 -11.48
N VAL A 453 -23.42 10.24 -10.54
CA VAL A 453 -22.41 9.28 -10.09
C VAL A 453 -22.94 7.88 -10.37
N LEU A 454 -22.15 7.08 -11.08
CA LEU A 454 -22.46 5.68 -11.36
C LEU A 454 -21.50 4.80 -10.56
N PHE A 455 -22.03 3.79 -9.91
CA PHE A 455 -21.29 2.82 -9.13
C PHE A 455 -21.40 1.45 -9.82
N GLU A 456 -20.26 0.87 -10.15
CA GLU A 456 -20.12 -0.54 -10.49
C GLU A 456 -19.60 -1.26 -9.25
N ILE A 457 -20.21 -2.39 -8.89
CA ILE A 457 -20.00 -3.08 -7.63
C ILE A 457 -19.53 -4.50 -7.91
N LYS A 458 -18.42 -4.89 -7.28
CA LYS A 458 -17.89 -6.26 -7.36
C LYS A 458 -17.62 -6.80 -5.97
N ALA A 459 -18.16 -7.98 -5.69
CA ALA A 459 -17.92 -8.70 -4.43
C ALA A 459 -16.54 -9.39 -4.36
N LYS A 460 -15.78 -9.43 -5.46
CA LYS A 460 -14.46 -10.07 -5.54
C LYS A 460 -13.34 -9.09 -5.14
N SER A 461 -12.57 -9.48 -4.13
CA SER A 461 -11.38 -8.76 -3.66
C SER A 461 -10.09 -9.48 -4.07
N LEU A 462 -8.95 -8.77 -4.02
CA LEU A 462 -7.63 -9.38 -4.21
C LEU A 462 -7.39 -10.52 -3.21
N THR A 463 -7.01 -11.68 -3.73
CA THR A 463 -6.72 -12.88 -2.95
C THR A 463 -5.48 -12.69 -2.06
N SER A 464 -5.34 -13.52 -1.02
CA SER A 464 -4.15 -13.49 -0.17
C SER A 464 -2.85 -13.77 -0.94
N ASN A 465 -2.92 -14.54 -2.05
CA ASN A 465 -1.77 -14.81 -2.91
C ASN A 465 -1.38 -13.57 -3.71
N ALA A 466 -2.35 -12.92 -4.37
CA ALA A 466 -2.14 -11.65 -5.04
C ALA A 466 -1.52 -10.62 -4.08
N ARG A 467 -2.07 -10.52 -2.87
CA ARG A 467 -1.57 -9.60 -1.84
C ARG A 467 -0.19 -9.96 -1.30
N ALA A 468 0.22 -11.22 -1.39
CA ALA A 468 1.57 -11.68 -1.02
C ALA A 468 2.64 -11.35 -2.08
N GLY A 469 2.27 -10.66 -3.16
CA GLY A 469 3.18 -10.30 -4.25
C GLY A 469 3.26 -11.35 -5.37
N ASP A 470 2.35 -12.35 -5.40
CA ASP A 470 2.18 -13.18 -6.59
C ASP A 470 1.54 -12.34 -7.70
N MET A 471 2.37 -11.85 -8.62
CA MET A 471 1.94 -10.95 -9.69
C MET A 471 0.99 -11.61 -10.69
N PHE A 472 1.05 -12.93 -10.87
CA PHE A 472 0.10 -13.64 -11.75
C PHE A 472 -1.26 -13.75 -11.09
N ALA A 473 -1.30 -14.09 -9.79
CA ALA A 473 -2.54 -14.07 -9.02
C ALA A 473 -3.12 -12.65 -8.97
N PHE A 474 -2.27 -11.64 -8.75
CA PHE A 474 -2.68 -10.24 -8.75
C PHE A 474 -3.27 -9.83 -10.09
N LEU A 475 -2.65 -10.20 -11.21
CA LEU A 475 -3.18 -9.90 -12.53
C LEU A 475 -4.52 -10.54 -12.78
N LYS A 476 -4.64 -11.82 -12.45
CA LYS A 476 -5.90 -12.54 -12.58
C LYS A 476 -7.00 -11.81 -11.81
N ASP A 477 -6.75 -11.54 -10.53
CA ASP A 477 -7.70 -10.83 -9.68
C ASP A 477 -8.01 -9.41 -10.22
N TYR A 478 -7.00 -8.68 -10.71
CA TYR A 478 -7.17 -7.35 -11.26
C TYR A 478 -7.93 -7.35 -12.59
N THR A 479 -7.70 -8.34 -13.46
CA THR A 479 -8.41 -8.50 -14.72
C THR A 479 -9.87 -8.90 -14.51
N GLU A 480 -10.12 -9.84 -13.58
CA GLU A 480 -11.47 -10.32 -13.25
C GLU A 480 -12.29 -9.29 -12.46
N SER A 481 -11.64 -8.38 -11.73
CA SER A 481 -12.33 -7.32 -10.97
C SER A 481 -12.40 -5.99 -11.71
N TYR A 482 -11.27 -5.39 -12.08
CA TYR A 482 -11.20 -3.98 -12.51
C TYR A 482 -11.17 -3.79 -14.02
N LEU A 483 -10.35 -4.56 -14.76
CA LEU A 483 -10.25 -4.36 -16.21
C LEU A 483 -11.50 -4.84 -16.96
N HIS A 484 -12.23 -5.79 -16.40
CA HIS A 484 -13.52 -6.20 -16.96
C HIS A 484 -14.51 -5.02 -17.07
N MET A 485 -14.42 -4.03 -16.16
CA MET A 485 -15.25 -2.83 -16.21
C MET A 485 -14.95 -1.92 -17.41
N LEU A 486 -13.73 -1.98 -17.96
CA LEU A 486 -13.34 -1.19 -19.12
C LEU A 486 -13.78 -1.82 -20.45
N LEU A 487 -14.26 -3.07 -20.42
CA LEU A 487 -14.78 -3.79 -21.57
C LEU A 487 -16.31 -3.69 -21.68
N GLN A 488 -16.98 -3.16 -20.66
CA GLN A 488 -18.44 -3.06 -20.58
C GLN A 488 -18.98 -2.04 -21.57
#